data_AF-A0A5C1HU36-F1
#
_entry.id   AF-A0A5C1HU36-F1
#
_cell.length_a   1.000
_cell.length_b   1.000
_cell.length_c   1.000
_cell.angle_alpha   90.00
_cell.angle_beta   90.00
_cell.angle_gamma   90.00
#
_symmetry.space_group_name_H-M   'P 1'
#
loop_
_entity.id
_entity.type
_entity.pdbx_description
1 polymer ?
#
loop_
_entity_poly.entity_id
_entity_poly.type
_entity_poly.pdbx_seq_one_letter_code
_entity_poly.pdbx_strand_id
1 'polypeptide(L)' 'MKNPEILSVPIHKLPVSRLFKQGSERLGFGTLQEILDETPGKLMKKENFNYVWFGELIDILTAEGLLHLLQPTQGNSRV' A
#
# COMPACT_ATOMS: atom_id res chain seq x y z
N MET A 1 -19.85 5.80 -4.92
CA MET A 1 -18.48 5.28 -5.05
C MET A 1 -17.63 6.10 -4.10
N LYS A 2 -17.01 5.51 -3.07
CA LYS A 2 -16.13 6.26 -2.17
C LYS A 2 -14.93 6.73 -2.99
N ASN A 3 -14.73 8.04 -3.02
CA ASN A 3 -13.69 8.70 -3.79
C ASN A 3 -12.32 8.21 -3.28
N PRO A 4 -11.43 7.61 -4.08
CA PRO A 4 -10.13 7.15 -3.62
C PRO A 4 -9.17 8.33 -3.45
N GLU A 5 -9.63 9.46 -2.90
CA GLU A 5 -8.80 10.65 -2.68
C GLU A 5 -7.60 10.30 -1.83
N ILE A 6 -7.78 9.43 -0.83
CA ILE A 6 -6.71 8.91 0.02
C ILE A 6 -5.58 8.21 -0.77
N LEU A 7 -5.88 7.63 -1.94
CA LEU A 7 -4.87 6.97 -2.77
C LEU A 7 -3.86 7.96 -3.35
N SER A 8 -4.32 9.18 -3.66
CA SER A 8 -3.50 10.26 -4.22
C SER A 8 -2.88 11.18 -3.16
N VAL A 9 -3.32 11.08 -1.90
CA VAL A 9 -2.78 11.90 -0.81
C VAL A 9 -1.35 11.42 -0.50
N PRO A 10 -0.38 12.35 -0.39
CA PRO A 10 0.97 11.99 0.03
C PRO A 10 0.98 11.31 1.40
N ILE A 11 1.69 10.19 1.53
CA ILE A 11 1.74 9.35 2.74
C ILE A 11 2.14 10.17 3.98
N HIS A 12 3.02 11.16 3.84
CA HIS A 12 3.42 12.03 4.94
C HIS A 12 2.28 12.87 5.52
N LYS A 13 1.22 13.15 4.74
CA LYS A 13 0.01 13.87 5.15
C LYS A 13 -1.07 12.95 5.72
N LEU A 14 -0.95 11.63 5.54
CA LEU A 14 -1.92 10.68 6.08
C LEU A 14 -1.80 10.56 7.62
N PRO A 15 -2.91 10.31 8.33
CA PRO A 15 -2.92 10.08 9.78
C PRO A 15 -2.45 8.66 10.14
N VAL A 16 -1.30 8.25 9.62
CA VAL A 16 -0.69 6.92 9.80
C VAL A 16 0.57 7.00 10.65
N SER A 17 1.09 5.87 11.10
CA SER A 17 2.23 5.83 12.00
C SER A 17 3.49 6.41 11.37
N ARG A 18 4.40 6.90 12.22
CA ARG A 18 5.72 7.35 11.78
C ARG A 18 6.51 6.22 11.12
N LEU A 19 6.36 4.99 11.61
CA LEU A 19 7.03 3.81 11.06
C LEU A 19 6.53 3.51 9.65
N PHE A 20 5.22 3.65 9.40
CA PHE A 20 4.66 3.50 8.08
C PHE A 20 5.21 4.53 7.10
N LYS A 21 5.20 5.82 7.50
CA LYS A 21 5.74 6.91 6.68
C LYS A 21 7.21 6.67 6.30
N GLN A 22 8.04 6.31 7.27
CA GLN A 22 9.46 6.01 7.04
C GLN A 22 9.67 4.74 6.20
N GLY A 23 8.85 3.71 6.41
CA GLY A 23 8.87 2.48 5.62
C GLY A 23 8.53 2.74 4.16
N SER A 24 7.47 3.51 3.91
CA SER A 24 7.06 3.91 2.56
C SER A 24 8.14 4.74 1.87
N GLU A 25 8.75 5.70 2.57
CA GLU A 25 9.87 6.50 2.04
C GLU A 25 11.08 5.63 1.67
N ARG A 26 11.48 4.68 2.52
CA ARG A 26 12.58 3.75 2.25
C ARG A 26 12.30 2.81 1.08
N LEU A 27 11.03 2.47 0.87
CA LEU A 27 10.58 1.66 -0.26
C LEU A 27 10.38 2.47 -1.55
N GLY A 28 10.51 3.81 -1.48
CA GLY A 28 10.37 4.72 -2.60
C GLY A 28 8.93 5.12 -2.93
N PHE A 29 8.00 4.96 -1.99
CA PHE A 29 6.58 5.26 -2.17
C PHE A 29 6.18 6.59 -1.53
N GLY A 30 5.55 7.46 -2.32
CA GLY A 30 4.99 8.74 -1.92
C GLY A 30 3.48 8.70 -1.65
N THR A 31 2.75 7.78 -2.27
CA THR A 31 1.28 7.67 -2.20
C THR A 31 0.81 6.22 -2.03
N LEU A 32 -0.43 6.01 -1.55
CA LEU A 32 -0.98 4.65 -1.48
C LEU A 32 -1.24 4.07 -2.88
N GLN A 33 -1.53 4.91 -3.87
CA GLN A 33 -1.67 4.49 -5.27
C GLN A 33 -0.40 3.79 -5.76
N GLU A 34 0.77 4.40 -5.56
CA GLU A 34 2.05 3.81 -5.98
C GLU A 34 2.33 2.46 -5.31
N ILE A 35 1.88 2.27 -4.06
CA ILE A 35 1.99 0.98 -3.36
C ILE A 35 1.07 -0.06 -4.00
N LEU A 36 -0.17 0.32 -4.33
CA LEU A 36 -1.18 -0.56 -4.93
C LEU A 36 -0.90 -0.88 -6.40
N ASP A 37 -0.09 -0.09 -7.08
CA ASP A 37 0.40 -0.38 -8.44
C ASP A 37 1.39 -1.56 -8.45
N GLU A 38 1.93 -1.94 -7.29
CA GLU A 38 2.80 -3.09 -7.11
C GLU A 38 2.03 -4.29 -6.54
N THR A 39 2.32 -5.49 -7.04
CA THR A 39 1.70 -6.71 -6.48
C THR A 39 2.28 -7.01 -5.09
N PRO A 40 1.53 -7.68 -4.20
CA PRO A 40 2.04 -8.08 -2.88
C PRO A 40 3.36 -8.86 -2.96
N GLY A 41 3.47 -9.75 -3.96
CA GLY A 41 4.70 -10.51 -4.19
C GLY A 41 5.90 -9.67 -4.63
N LYS A 42 5.68 -8.51 -5.29
CA LYS A 42 6.75 -7.56 -5.61
C LYS A 42 7.13 -6.72 -4.39
N LEU A 43 6.13 -6.25 -3.62
CA LEU A 43 6.37 -5.51 -2.38
C LEU A 43 7.24 -6.31 -1.41
N MET A 44 6.91 -7.59 -1.19
CA MET A 44 7.64 -8.49 -0.30
C MET A 44 9.08 -8.78 -0.74
N LYS A 45 9.44 -8.51 -2.00
CA LYS A 45 10.79 -8.70 -2.55
C LYS A 45 11.64 -7.43 -2.53
N LYS A 46 11.08 -6.26 -2.19
CA LYS A 46 11.85 -5.02 -2.15
C LYS A 46 12.84 -5.04 -0.98
N GLU A 47 14.02 -4.48 -1.23
CA GLU A 47 15.00 -4.21 -0.17
C GLU A 47 14.35 -3.27 0.88
N ASN A 48 14.57 -3.54 2.16
CA ASN A 48 13.93 -2.84 3.30
C ASN A 48 12.43 -3.11 3.49
N PHE A 49 11.85 -4.12 2.81
CA PHE A 49 10.50 -4.57 3.12
C PHE A 49 10.39 -5.02 4.59
N ASN A 50 9.28 -4.66 5.24
CA ASN A 50 8.99 -4.97 6.62
C ASN A 50 7.53 -5.42 6.79
N TYR A 51 7.31 -6.56 7.46
CA TYR A 51 5.98 -7.08 7.76
C TYR A 51 5.16 -6.16 8.66
N VAL A 52 5.78 -5.37 9.53
CA VAL A 52 5.05 -4.39 10.35
C VAL A 52 4.46 -3.28 9.48
N TRP A 53 5.25 -2.78 8.51
CA TRP A 53 4.77 -1.81 7.52
C TRP A 53 3.64 -2.39 6.66
N PHE A 54 3.79 -3.65 6.22
CA PHE A 54 2.76 -4.31 5.42
C PHE A 54 1.48 -4.58 6.22
N GLY A 55 1.59 -4.93 7.50
CA GLY A 55 0.43 -5.08 8.38
C GLY A 55 -0.36 -3.78 8.50
N GLU A 56 0.32 -2.65 8.73
CA GLU A 56 -0.34 -1.35 8.79
C GLU A 56 -0.95 -0.94 7.44
N LEU A 57 -0.34 -1.29 6.31
CA LEU A 57 -0.96 -1.12 4.98
C LEU A 57 -2.31 -1.85 4.90
N ILE A 58 -2.35 -3.11 5.34
CA ILE A 58 -3.58 -3.91 5.36
C ILE A 58 -4.63 -3.25 6.24
N ASP A 59 -4.25 -2.76 7.42
CA ASP A 59 -5.17 -2.08 8.34
C ASP A 59 -5.76 -0.80 7.74
N ILE A 60 -4.93 0.04 7.11
CA ILE A 60 -5.35 1.26 6.41
C ILE A 60 -6.36 0.91 5.31
N LEU A 61 -6.00 -0.04 4.43
CA LEU A 61 -6.87 -0.43 3.31
C LEU A 61 -8.15 -1.09 3.79
N THR A 62 -8.12 -1.83 4.90
CA THR A 62 -9.32 -2.45 5.50
C THR A 62 -10.26 -1.39 6.05
N ALA A 63 -9.73 -0.42 6.80
CA ALA A 63 -10.51 0.68 7.38
C ALA A 63 -11.21 1.53 6.30
N GLU A 64 -10.54 1.74 5.16
CA GLU A 64 -11.08 2.49 4.03
C GLU A 64 -11.98 1.66 3.09
N GLY A 65 -12.05 0.33 3.30
CA GLY A 65 -12.78 -0.60 2.41
C GLY A 65 -12.09 -0.81 1.05
N LEU A 66 -10.79 -0.54 0.98
CA LEU A 66 -9.94 -0.59 -0.22
C LEU A 66 -9.06 -1.84 -0.30
N LEU A 67 -9.14 -2.76 0.67
CA LEU A 67 -8.32 -3.98 0.70
C LEU A 67 -8.41 -4.81 -0.59
N HIS A 68 -9.57 -4.77 -1.27
CA HIS A 68 -9.78 -5.44 -2.55
C HIS A 68 -8.83 -4.96 -3.66
N LEU A 69 -8.26 -3.75 -3.57
CA LEU A 69 -7.29 -3.21 -4.52
C LEU A 69 -5.91 -3.85 -4.40
N LEU A 70 -5.59 -4.46 -3.24
CA LEU A 70 -4.31 -5.14 -3.02
C LEU A 70 -4.30 -6.55 -3.61
N GLN A 71 -5.47 -7.16 -3.82
CA GLN A 71 -5.56 -8.47 -4.44
C GLN A 71 -5.41 -8.34 -5.96
N PRO A 72 -4.57 -9.17 -6.61
CA PRO A 72 -4.64 -9.28 -8.07
C PRO A 72 -6.06 -9.72 -8.42
N THR A 73 -6.75 -8.92 -9.24
CA THR A 73 -8.06 -9.32 -9.79
C THR A 73 -7.92 -10.73 -10.33
N GLN A 74 -8.74 -11.68 -9.84
CA GLN A 74 -8.76 -13.05 -10.35
C GLN A 74 -8.98 -12.98 -11.87
N GLY A 75 -7.90 -13.15 -12.64
CA GLY A 75 -7.90 -12.80 -14.06
C GLY A 75 -6.53 -12.59 -14.72
N ASN A 76 -5.42 -12.47 -13.96
CA ASN A 76 -4.09 -12.42 -14.57
C ASN A 76 -3.06 -13.35 -13.90
N SER A 77 -3.44 -14.61 -13.71
CA SER A 77 -2.49 -15.72 -13.73
C SER A 77 -2.22 -16.10 -15.18
N ARG A 78 -1.41 -15.30 -15.87
CA ARG A 78 -0.77 -15.67 -17.14
C ARG A 78 0.65 -15.09 -17.15
N VAL A 79 1.59 -15.84 -16.59
CA VAL A 79 2.68 -16.53 -17.32
C VAL A 79 3.44 -17.43 -16.36
#